data_AF-A0A951T3C1-F1
#
_entry.id   AF-A0A951T3C1-F1
#
_cell.length_a   1.000
_cell.length_b   1.000
_cell.length_c   1.000
_cell.angle_alpha   90.00
_cell.angle_beta   90.00
_cell.angle_gamma   90.00
#
_symmetry.space_group_name_H-M   'P 1'
#
loop_
_entity.id
_entity.type
_entity.pdbx_description
1 polymer ?
#
loop_
_entity_poly.entity_id
_entity_poly.type
_entity_poly.pdbx_seq_one_letter_code
_entity_poly.pdbx_strand_id
1 'polypeptide(L)'
;MKTDCIVLDFAGAALRHGSLEQEIDLDEDDPEAGQAPWKLCPTCEAELPLGASVCDFCGHVFTRERSEARLLTAFDMMEIDLLERSPFAWCDLHGDGQAMMASGFNGWAGVFHDGTLWHALGQPKGRAIRPLAIGTRVQALAAADDFLRATETGTASIKSRRWLNDPATMKQMALLQRAGHEANGLDFSLSKYAANCHLNFRWNRGAITAAVLGRAERSAA
;
A
#
# COMPACT_ATOMS: atom_id res chain seq x y z
N MET A 1 4.90 -24.37 -3.52
CA MET A 1 4.10 -23.13 -3.42
C MET A 1 3.40 -23.16 -2.07
N LYS A 2 3.70 -22.22 -1.16
CA LYS A 2 2.96 -22.09 0.11
C LYS A 2 1.84 -21.12 -0.17
N THR A 3 0.57 -21.51 0.00
CA THR A 3 -0.60 -20.71 -0.40
C THR A 3 -1.20 -19.89 0.73
N ASP A 4 -0.92 -20.27 1.98
CA ASP A 4 -1.61 -19.73 3.16
C ASP A 4 -0.63 -19.44 4.32
N CYS A 5 -0.88 -18.34 5.03
CA CYS A 5 -0.14 -17.90 6.21
C CYS A 5 -1.07 -17.14 7.16
N ILE A 6 -0.93 -17.36 8.47
CA ILE A 6 -1.63 -16.60 9.51
C ILE A 6 -0.58 -15.84 10.33
N VAL A 7 -0.74 -14.53 10.44
CA VAL A 7 0.10 -13.65 11.27
C VAL A 7 -0.73 -13.14 12.44
N LEU A 8 -0.22 -13.30 13.66
CA LEU A 8 -0.91 -12.91 14.89
C LEU A 8 -0.17 -11.72 15.54
N ASP A 9 -0.86 -10.59 15.69
CA ASP A 9 -0.33 -9.37 16.32
C ASP A 9 -0.97 -9.15 17.70
N PHE A 10 -0.25 -9.55 18.76
CA PHE A 10 -0.67 -9.33 20.14
C PHE A 10 -0.36 -7.93 20.68
N ALA A 11 0.48 -7.16 19.98
CA ALA A 11 0.84 -5.81 20.40
C ALA A 11 -0.15 -4.75 19.85
N GLY A 12 -1.05 -5.14 18.94
CA GLY A 12 -1.94 -4.21 18.24
C GLY A 12 -1.17 -3.17 17.44
N ALA A 13 0.03 -3.51 16.96
CA ALA A 13 0.86 -2.64 16.15
C ALA A 13 0.20 -2.34 14.79
N ALA A 14 -0.39 -3.34 14.14
CA ALA A 14 -1.11 -3.18 12.88
C ALA A 14 -2.32 -2.24 13.03
N LEU A 15 -3.02 -2.26 14.18
CA LEU A 15 -4.11 -1.31 14.46
C LEU A 15 -3.58 0.10 14.72
N ARG A 16 -2.57 0.24 15.58
CA ARG A 16 -2.04 1.53 16.03
C ARG A 16 -1.29 2.30 14.94
N HIS A 17 -0.44 1.61 14.20
CA HIS A 17 0.48 2.21 13.23
C HIS A 17 0.07 1.95 11.78
N GLY A 18 -0.82 0.98 11.54
CA GLY A 18 -1.31 0.67 10.22
C GLY A 18 -0.39 -0.23 9.43
N SER A 19 0.13 0.28 8.32
CA SER A 19 1.06 -0.45 7.46
C SER A 19 2.38 -0.62 8.21
N LEU A 20 2.94 -1.83 8.21
CA LEU A 20 4.25 -2.12 8.81
C LEU A 20 5.37 -1.26 8.19
N GLU A 21 5.25 -0.97 6.90
CA GLU A 21 6.21 -0.22 6.07
C GLU A 21 6.02 1.31 6.12
N GLN A 22 5.56 1.89 7.23
CA GLN A 22 5.43 3.34 7.31
C GLN A 22 6.83 3.98 7.33
N GLU A 23 7.20 4.67 6.25
CA GLU A 23 8.37 5.56 6.23
C GLU A 23 8.12 6.68 7.26
N ILE A 24 8.85 6.62 8.37
CA ILE A 24 8.93 7.73 9.32
C ILE A 24 9.95 8.68 8.73
N ASP A 25 9.48 9.73 8.07
CA ASP A 25 10.35 10.83 7.68
C ASP A 25 10.73 11.59 8.96
N LEU A 26 11.99 11.45 9.36
CA LEU A 26 12.57 12.19 10.49
C LEU A 26 13.15 13.54 10.05
N ASP A 27 13.12 13.82 8.73
CA ASP A 27 13.73 15.00 8.11
C ASP A 27 12.68 16.01 7.61
N GLU A 28 11.38 15.74 7.74
CA GLU A 28 10.33 16.75 7.57
C GLU A 28 10.40 17.73 8.75
N ASP A 29 11.00 18.89 8.49
CA ASP A 29 10.98 20.15 9.24
C ASP A 29 10.71 19.99 10.75
N ASP A 30 11.76 20.24 11.55
CA ASP A 30 11.70 20.50 13.01
C ASP A 30 10.26 20.90 13.39
N PRO A 31 9.45 19.99 13.97
CA PRO A 31 8.03 20.22 14.14
C PRO A 31 7.88 21.53 14.90
N GLU A 32 7.21 22.53 14.29
CA GLU A 32 6.97 23.88 14.84
C GLU A 32 7.02 23.83 16.37
N ALA A 33 8.14 24.23 17.00
CA ALA A 33 8.51 23.98 18.40
C ALA A 33 7.37 23.40 19.26
N GLY A 34 7.04 22.14 18.98
CA GLY A 34 5.77 21.56 19.39
C GLY A 34 6.05 20.82 20.67
N GLN A 35 6.25 21.59 21.75
CA GLN A 35 6.53 21.18 23.12
C GLN A 35 6.64 19.66 23.26
N ALA A 36 7.86 19.13 23.05
CA ALA A 36 8.17 17.78 23.52
C ALA A 36 7.63 17.71 24.95
N PRO A 37 6.72 16.78 25.29
CA PRO A 37 6.00 16.88 26.56
C PRO A 37 7.02 17.03 27.69
N TRP A 38 6.86 18.08 28.49
CA TRP A 38 7.77 18.39 29.59
C TRP A 38 7.16 17.87 30.88
N LYS A 39 8.01 17.55 31.86
CA LYS A 39 7.60 17.24 33.22
C LYS A 39 8.38 18.07 34.22
N LEU A 40 7.76 18.36 35.34
CA LEU A 40 8.40 19.05 36.46
C LEU A 40 9.01 18.02 37.40
N CYS A 41 10.25 18.27 37.82
CA CYS A 41 10.85 17.51 38.89
C CYS A 41 10.09 17.78 40.21
N PRO A 42 9.58 16.76 40.92
CA PRO A 42 8.87 16.97 42.18
C PRO A 42 9.77 17.46 43.33
N THR A 43 11.09 17.43 43.17
CA THR A 43 12.06 17.83 44.20
C THR A 43 12.61 19.24 44.02
N CYS A 44 12.87 19.66 42.77
CA CYS A 44 13.49 20.96 42.49
C CYS A 44 12.72 21.80 41.46
N GLU A 45 11.56 21.33 41.02
CA GLU A 45 10.67 22.01 40.07
C GLU A 45 11.29 22.33 38.70
N ALA A 46 12.46 21.76 38.40
CA ALA A 46 13.08 21.90 37.08
C ALA A 46 12.22 21.24 35.99
N GLU A 47 12.06 21.95 34.86
CA GLU A 47 11.45 21.43 33.65
C GLU A 47 12.41 20.48 32.94
N LEU A 48 11.94 19.26 32.69
CA LEU A 48 12.73 18.18 32.09
C LEU A 48 11.93 17.53 30.95
N PRO A 49 12.60 16.95 29.93
CA PRO A 49 11.91 16.16 28.92
C PRO A 49 11.14 15.00 29.56
N LEU A 50 9.93 14.66 29.07
CA LEU A 50 9.09 13.58 29.64
C LEU A 50 9.86 12.27 29.83
N GLY A 51 10.76 11.99 28.88
CA GLY A 51 11.58 10.78 28.83
C GLY A 51 12.68 10.67 29.89
N ALA A 52 13.07 11.76 30.56
CA ALA A 52 14.21 11.78 31.48
C ALA A 52 14.01 10.80 32.65
N SER A 53 14.90 9.81 32.83
CA SER A 53 14.82 8.88 33.96
C SER A 53 15.40 9.45 35.26
N VAL A 54 16.22 10.50 35.15
CA VAL A 54 16.88 11.20 36.26
C VAL A 54 16.80 12.70 35.99
N CYS A 55 16.65 13.51 37.04
CA CYS A 55 16.76 14.97 36.95
C CYS A 55 18.22 15.40 36.91
N ASP A 56 18.62 16.15 35.87
CA ASP A 56 20.00 16.62 35.69
C ASP A 56 20.43 17.69 36.70
N PHE A 57 19.48 18.31 37.41
CA PHE A 57 19.74 19.39 38.38
C PHE A 57 19.88 18.91 39.83
N CYS A 58 19.10 17.91 40.24
CA CYS A 58 19.07 17.45 41.65
C CYS A 58 19.26 15.94 41.83
N GLY A 59 19.37 15.17 40.73
CA GLY A 59 19.55 13.73 40.79
C GLY A 59 18.28 12.93 41.14
N HIS A 60 17.11 13.56 41.20
CA HIS A 60 15.85 12.85 41.44
C HIS A 60 15.61 11.76 40.39
N VAL A 61 15.45 10.51 40.84
CA VAL A 61 15.18 9.36 39.98
C VAL A 61 13.67 9.20 39.79
N PHE A 62 13.20 9.28 38.55
CA PHE A 62 11.80 9.06 38.24
C PHE A 62 11.49 7.57 38.23
N THR A 63 10.86 7.08 39.29
CA THR A 63 10.36 5.71 39.36
C THR A 63 9.17 5.55 38.40
N ARG A 64 9.39 4.84 37.29
CA ARG A 64 8.28 4.30 36.51
C ARG A 64 7.74 3.11 37.31
N GLU A 65 6.54 3.23 37.85
CA GLU A 65 5.80 2.06 38.29
C GLU A 65 5.58 1.20 37.05
N ARG A 66 6.38 0.13 36.90
CA ARG A 66 6.02 -0.95 36.00
C ARG A 66 4.75 -1.53 36.59
N SER A 67 3.62 -1.29 35.94
CA SER A 67 2.42 -2.05 36.23
C SER A 67 2.78 -3.53 36.19
N GLU A 68 2.35 -4.29 37.20
CA GLU A 68 2.52 -5.73 37.18
C GLU A 68 1.94 -6.27 35.87
N ALA A 69 2.67 -7.19 35.24
CA ALA A 69 2.23 -7.80 34.00
C ALA A 69 0.92 -8.56 34.27
N ARG A 70 -0.21 -7.93 33.95
CA ARG A 70 -1.53 -8.54 34.09
C ARG A 70 -1.65 -9.66 33.06
N LEU A 71 -1.84 -10.88 33.53
CA LEU A 71 -2.16 -12.04 32.68
C LEU A 71 -3.48 -11.76 31.95
N LEU A 72 -3.41 -11.67 30.62
CA LEU A 72 -4.57 -11.63 29.74
C LEU A 72 -5.14 -13.05 29.64
N THR A 73 -6.29 -13.29 30.28
CA THR A 73 -6.95 -14.60 30.32
C THR A 73 -8.03 -14.78 29.26
N ALA A 74 -8.53 -13.68 28.68
CA ALA A 74 -9.46 -13.67 27.57
C ALA A 74 -9.20 -12.45 26.68
N PHE A 75 -9.23 -12.63 25.36
CA PHE A 75 -9.12 -11.58 24.38
C PHE A 75 -9.89 -11.98 23.12
N ASP A 76 -10.52 -11.00 22.48
CA ASP A 76 -11.18 -11.18 21.19
C ASP A 76 -10.22 -10.80 20.07
N MET A 77 -10.06 -11.69 19.09
CA MET A 77 -9.23 -11.42 17.92
C MET A 77 -10.05 -10.71 16.84
N MET A 78 -9.43 -9.74 16.18
CA MET A 78 -9.99 -9.04 15.03
C MET A 78 -9.17 -9.36 13.79
N GLU A 79 -9.83 -9.79 12.72
CA GLU A 79 -9.20 -9.92 11.41
C GLU A 79 -8.94 -8.53 10.83
N ILE A 80 -7.74 -8.31 10.29
CA ILE A 80 -7.33 -7.05 9.68
C ILE A 80 -6.90 -7.37 8.25
N ASP A 81 -7.64 -6.85 7.27
CA ASP A 81 -7.22 -6.90 5.87
C ASP A 81 -6.21 -5.77 5.60
N LEU A 82 -4.96 -6.15 5.36
CA LEU A 82 -3.89 -5.20 5.05
C LEU A 82 -4.01 -4.66 3.61
N LEU A 83 -4.64 -5.40 2.69
CA LEU A 83 -4.83 -4.97 1.30
C LEU A 83 -5.87 -3.85 1.19
N GLU A 84 -6.95 -3.89 1.98
CA GLU A 84 -7.92 -2.78 2.04
C GLU A 84 -7.30 -1.48 2.54
N ARG A 85 -6.19 -1.58 3.27
CA ARG A 85 -5.44 -0.44 3.80
C ARG A 85 -4.28 -0.03 2.90
N SER A 86 -4.25 -0.54 1.66
CA SER A 86 -3.30 -0.11 0.65
C SER A 86 -3.48 1.37 0.29
N PRO A 87 -2.38 2.12 0.09
CA PRO A 87 -2.45 3.46 -0.48
C PRO A 87 -2.88 3.47 -1.96
N PHE A 88 -2.92 2.30 -2.61
CA PHE A 88 -3.28 2.14 -4.01
C PHE A 88 -4.70 1.59 -4.15
N ALA A 89 -5.47 2.20 -5.06
CA ALA A 89 -6.77 1.67 -5.43
C ALA A 89 -6.62 0.65 -6.57
N TRP A 90 -7.17 -0.55 -6.39
CA TRP A 90 -7.15 -1.58 -7.40
C TRP A 90 -8.34 -1.44 -8.35
N CYS A 91 -8.08 -1.12 -9.61
CA CYS A 91 -9.09 -0.99 -10.65
C CYS A 91 -9.36 -2.35 -11.29
N ASP A 92 -10.62 -2.77 -11.31
CA ASP A 92 -11.07 -3.89 -12.14
C ASP A 92 -11.13 -3.44 -13.60
N LEU A 93 -10.40 -4.13 -14.47
CA LEU A 93 -10.26 -3.75 -15.88
C LEU A 93 -11.45 -4.21 -16.74
N HIS A 94 -12.17 -5.24 -16.33
CA HIS A 94 -13.25 -5.85 -17.11
C HIS A 94 -14.58 -5.98 -16.34
N GLY A 95 -14.57 -5.77 -15.02
CA GLY A 95 -15.75 -5.91 -14.16
C GLY A 95 -16.02 -7.34 -13.69
N ASP A 96 -15.13 -8.28 -14.02
CA ASP A 96 -15.22 -9.70 -13.66
C ASP A 96 -14.27 -10.08 -12.51
N GLY A 97 -13.50 -9.12 -12.00
CA GLY A 97 -12.49 -9.28 -10.96
C GLY A 97 -11.25 -10.05 -11.39
N GLN A 98 -11.16 -10.58 -12.61
CA GLN A 98 -10.08 -11.48 -13.06
C GLN A 98 -8.82 -10.74 -13.52
N ALA A 99 -8.93 -9.45 -13.78
CA ALA A 99 -7.82 -8.58 -14.13
C ALA A 99 -7.91 -7.28 -13.33
N MET A 100 -7.05 -7.16 -12.31
CA MET A 100 -6.98 -5.97 -11.48
C MET A 100 -5.68 -5.23 -11.75
N MET A 101 -5.72 -3.90 -11.71
CA MET A 101 -4.54 -3.07 -11.92
C MET A 101 -4.55 -1.85 -11.02
N ALA A 102 -3.39 -1.55 -10.44
CA ALA A 102 -3.13 -0.33 -9.71
C ALA A 102 -1.95 0.41 -10.37
N SER A 103 -2.07 1.73 -10.47
CA SER A 103 -1.02 2.59 -11.03
C SER A 103 -0.53 3.60 -10.00
N GLY A 104 0.78 3.82 -9.97
CA GLY A 104 1.41 4.96 -9.34
C GLY A 104 1.98 5.92 -10.39
N PHE A 105 2.89 6.80 -9.97
CA PHE A 105 3.57 7.77 -10.83
C PHE A 105 4.88 7.25 -11.41
N ASN A 106 5.53 6.34 -10.69
CA ASN A 106 6.80 5.71 -11.03
C ASN A 106 6.65 4.24 -11.47
N GLY A 107 5.45 3.67 -11.44
CA GLY A 107 5.18 2.36 -11.99
C GLY A 107 3.70 1.97 -11.96
N TRP A 108 3.41 0.76 -12.42
CA TRP A 108 2.12 0.12 -12.25
C TRP A 108 2.31 -1.35 -11.84
N ALA A 109 1.30 -1.92 -11.21
CA ALA A 109 1.21 -3.35 -10.96
C ALA A 109 -0.17 -3.88 -11.33
N GLY A 110 -0.22 -5.12 -11.77
CA GLY A 110 -1.44 -5.79 -12.17
C GLY A 110 -1.43 -7.25 -11.79
N VAL A 111 -2.61 -7.77 -11.48
CA VAL A 111 -2.84 -9.19 -11.23
C VAL A 111 -3.84 -9.72 -12.24
N PHE A 112 -3.50 -10.87 -12.84
CA PHE A 112 -4.25 -11.45 -13.94
C PHE A 112 -4.47 -12.94 -13.68
N HIS A 113 -5.70 -13.39 -13.86
CA HIS A 113 -6.07 -14.79 -13.75
C HIS A 113 -5.92 -15.49 -15.11
N ASP A 114 -5.24 -16.64 -15.16
CA ASP A 114 -5.07 -17.44 -16.40
C ASP A 114 -6.11 -18.56 -16.56
N GLY A 115 -7.06 -18.67 -15.62
CA GLY A 115 -8.03 -19.76 -15.52
C GLY A 115 -7.72 -20.75 -14.39
N THR A 116 -6.47 -20.78 -13.89
CA THR A 116 -6.03 -21.66 -12.82
C THR A 116 -5.34 -20.91 -11.68
N LEU A 117 -4.40 -20.02 -12.00
CA LEU A 117 -3.56 -19.28 -11.07
C LEU A 117 -3.61 -17.78 -11.34
N TRP A 118 -3.25 -17.01 -10.32
CA TRP A 118 -3.10 -15.56 -10.41
C TRP A 118 -1.64 -15.20 -10.65
N HIS A 119 -1.41 -14.32 -11.61
CA HIS A 119 -0.09 -13.82 -12.00
C HIS A 119 0.01 -12.35 -11.65
N ALA A 120 0.96 -12.02 -10.79
CA ALA A 120 1.32 -10.65 -10.45
C ALA A 120 2.44 -10.15 -11.36
N LEU A 121 2.21 -9.01 -12.01
CA LEU A 121 3.15 -8.32 -12.87
C LEU A 121 3.34 -6.88 -12.38
N GLY A 122 4.55 -6.36 -12.50
CA GLY A 122 4.87 -4.98 -12.18
C GLY A 122 5.76 -4.36 -13.24
N GLN A 123 5.59 -3.07 -13.51
CA GLN A 123 6.45 -2.33 -14.41
C GLN A 123 6.86 -0.99 -13.80
N PRO A 124 8.16 -0.79 -13.49
CA PRO A 124 8.67 0.53 -13.19
C PRO A 124 8.68 1.39 -14.47
N LYS A 125 8.50 2.69 -14.31
CA LYS A 125 8.50 3.67 -15.40
C LYS A 125 9.82 3.61 -16.16
N GLY A 126 9.73 3.46 -17.49
CA GLY A 126 10.89 3.37 -18.38
C GLY A 126 11.65 2.04 -18.31
N ARG A 127 11.15 1.04 -17.57
CA ARG A 127 11.73 -0.32 -17.51
C ARG A 127 10.77 -1.34 -18.09
N ALA A 128 11.28 -2.55 -18.35
CA ALA A 128 10.47 -3.67 -18.81
C ALA A 128 9.57 -4.23 -17.69
N ILE A 129 8.47 -4.89 -18.10
CA ILE A 129 7.57 -5.61 -17.19
C ILE A 129 8.33 -6.75 -16.50
N ARG A 130 8.06 -6.94 -15.20
CA ARG A 130 8.65 -7.99 -14.36
C ARG A 130 7.54 -8.87 -13.78
N PRO A 131 7.66 -10.20 -13.86
CA PRO A 131 6.84 -11.09 -13.07
C PRO A 131 7.23 -10.98 -11.59
N LEU A 132 6.23 -10.89 -10.72
CA LEU A 132 6.41 -10.69 -9.27
C LEU A 132 6.10 -11.98 -8.50
N ALA A 133 4.92 -12.55 -8.75
CA ALA A 133 4.46 -13.76 -8.09
C ALA A 133 3.46 -14.51 -8.97
N ILE A 134 3.31 -15.80 -8.70
CA ILE A 134 2.23 -16.64 -9.19
C ILE A 134 1.63 -17.29 -7.95
N GLY A 135 0.31 -17.47 -7.87
CA GLY A 135 -0.32 -18.13 -6.73
C GLY A 135 -1.82 -17.88 -6.61
N THR A 136 -2.29 -17.81 -5.37
CA THR A 136 -3.67 -17.41 -5.08
C THR A 136 -3.87 -15.92 -5.35
N ARG A 137 -5.13 -15.48 -5.45
CA ARG A 137 -5.49 -14.08 -5.64
C ARG A 137 -4.83 -13.15 -4.62
N VAL A 138 -4.88 -13.54 -3.35
CA VAL A 138 -4.33 -12.77 -2.23
C VAL A 138 -2.82 -12.64 -2.35
N GLN A 139 -2.13 -13.72 -2.71
CA GLN A 139 -0.67 -13.71 -2.85
C GLN A 139 -0.21 -12.84 -4.02
N ALA A 140 -0.90 -12.95 -5.16
CA ALA A 140 -0.60 -12.13 -6.31
C ALA A 140 -0.86 -10.64 -6.01
N LEU A 141 -1.99 -10.33 -5.37
CA LEU A 141 -2.31 -8.95 -4.96
C LEU A 141 -1.29 -8.39 -3.97
N ALA A 142 -0.93 -9.15 -2.94
CA ALA A 142 0.06 -8.74 -1.95
C ALA A 142 1.43 -8.44 -2.61
N ALA A 143 1.93 -9.35 -3.45
CA ALA A 143 3.21 -9.14 -4.14
C ALA A 143 3.18 -7.94 -5.08
N ALA A 144 2.03 -7.68 -5.72
CA ALA A 144 1.85 -6.53 -6.60
C ALA A 144 1.72 -5.21 -5.82
N ASP A 145 1.08 -5.23 -4.65
CA ASP A 145 0.98 -4.09 -3.72
C ASP A 145 2.36 -3.72 -3.16
N ASP A 146 3.11 -4.70 -2.67
CA ASP A 146 4.48 -4.53 -2.15
C ASP A 146 5.40 -3.92 -3.23
N PHE A 147 5.27 -4.40 -4.47
CA PHE A 147 6.02 -3.84 -5.59
C PHE A 147 5.71 -2.35 -5.83
N LEU A 148 4.44 -1.95 -5.73
CA LEU A 148 4.08 -0.54 -5.89
C LEU A 148 4.63 0.30 -4.73
N ARG A 149 4.57 -0.20 -3.49
CA ARG A 149 5.14 0.48 -2.33
C ARG A 149 6.65 0.68 -2.46
N ALA A 150 7.36 -0.33 -2.95
CA ALA A 150 8.81 -0.25 -3.17
C ALA A 150 9.20 0.60 -4.39
N THR A 151 8.28 0.83 -5.34
CA THR A 151 8.56 1.57 -6.59
C THR A 151 8.15 3.04 -6.49
N GLU A 152 7.10 3.34 -5.73
CA GLU A 152 6.60 4.70 -5.54
C GLU A 152 7.33 5.41 -4.41
N THR A 153 7.40 6.74 -4.48
CA THR A 153 7.91 7.59 -3.38
C THR A 153 6.73 8.12 -2.57
N GLY A 154 6.89 8.31 -1.25
CA GLY A 154 5.78 8.61 -0.32
C GLY A 154 4.80 9.70 -0.76
N THR A 155 5.28 10.79 -1.39
CA THR A 155 4.43 11.91 -1.86
C THR A 155 3.56 11.59 -3.09
N ALA A 156 3.88 10.52 -3.82
CA ALA A 156 3.16 10.08 -5.01
C ALA A 156 1.80 9.44 -4.63
N SER A 157 1.74 8.74 -3.50
CA SER A 157 0.51 8.11 -2.97
C SER A 157 -0.56 9.12 -2.54
N ILE A 158 -0.18 10.34 -2.14
CA ILE A 158 -1.12 11.39 -1.70
C ILE A 158 -1.82 12.01 -2.92
N LYS A 159 -1.12 12.15 -4.04
CA LYS A 159 -1.68 12.72 -5.28
C LYS A 159 -2.64 11.78 -6.00
N SER A 160 -2.47 10.46 -5.85
CA SER A 160 -3.38 9.48 -6.45
C SER A 160 -4.78 9.55 -5.83
N ARG A 161 -4.92 9.86 -4.53
CA ARG A 161 -6.23 10.03 -3.86
C ARG A 161 -7.14 11.07 -4.53
N ARG A 162 -6.58 12.18 -5.03
CA ARG A 162 -7.35 13.17 -5.77
C ARG A 162 -7.83 12.63 -7.12
N TRP A 163 -6.99 11.85 -7.80
CA TRP A 163 -7.32 11.28 -9.12
C TRP A 163 -8.38 10.19 -9.07
N LEU A 164 -8.65 9.61 -7.90
CA LEU A 164 -9.75 8.66 -7.70
C LEU A 164 -11.12 9.33 -7.84
N ASN A 165 -11.23 10.59 -7.43
CA ASN A 165 -12.50 11.33 -7.43
C ASN A 165 -12.63 12.28 -8.63
N ASP A 166 -11.51 12.73 -9.21
CA ASP A 166 -11.53 13.57 -10.39
C ASP A 166 -11.97 12.76 -11.64
N PRO A 167 -12.91 13.27 -12.46
CA PRO A 167 -13.29 12.61 -13.71
C PRO A 167 -12.14 12.59 -14.72
N ALA A 168 -12.10 11.56 -15.56
CA ALA A 168 -11.09 11.39 -16.59
C ALA A 168 -11.02 12.62 -17.52
N THR A 169 -9.79 13.04 -17.84
CA THR A 169 -9.60 14.19 -18.73
C THR A 169 -9.98 13.84 -20.16
N MET A 170 -10.42 14.83 -20.96
CA MET A 170 -10.70 14.64 -22.39
C MET A 170 -9.51 14.03 -23.16
N LYS A 171 -8.27 14.37 -22.76
CA LYS A 171 -7.06 13.77 -23.33
C LYS A 171 -6.95 12.27 -23.03
N GLN A 172 -7.22 11.86 -21.78
CA GLN A 172 -7.23 10.45 -21.41
C GLN A 172 -8.33 9.68 -22.13
N MET A 173 -9.53 10.26 -22.25
CA MET A 173 -10.64 9.66 -22.99
C MET A 173 -10.30 9.47 -24.47
N ALA A 174 -9.68 10.48 -25.11
CA ALA A 174 -9.24 10.37 -26.49
C ALA A 174 -8.15 9.29 -26.68
N LEU A 175 -7.20 9.18 -25.73
CA LEU A 175 -6.19 8.13 -25.75
C LEU A 175 -6.81 6.74 -25.54
N LEU A 176 -7.78 6.62 -24.65
CA LEU A 176 -8.51 5.38 -24.40
C LEU A 176 -9.26 4.93 -25.65
N GLN A 177 -9.98 5.84 -26.30
CA GLN A 177 -10.68 5.56 -27.55
C GLN A 177 -9.71 5.10 -28.64
N ARG A 178 -8.55 5.76 -28.80
CA ARG A 178 -7.49 5.35 -29.73
C ARG A 178 -6.88 3.99 -29.40
N ALA A 179 -6.80 3.66 -28.11
CA ALA A 179 -6.32 2.38 -27.64
C ALA A 179 -7.38 1.27 -27.76
N GLY A 180 -8.58 1.56 -28.29
CA GLY A 180 -9.65 0.58 -28.46
C GLY A 180 -10.52 0.39 -27.21
N HIS A 181 -10.73 1.42 -26.40
CA HIS A 181 -11.81 1.41 -25.41
C HIS A 181 -13.16 1.49 -26.10
N GLU A 182 -13.94 0.42 -25.97
CA GLU A 182 -15.36 0.41 -26.30
C GLU A 182 -16.12 1.19 -25.22
N ALA A 183 -15.85 2.50 -25.12
CA ALA A 183 -16.74 3.39 -24.40
C ALA A 183 -17.97 3.51 -25.29
N ASN A 184 -19.14 3.10 -24.80
CA ASN A 184 -20.38 3.75 -25.25
C ASN A 184 -20.14 5.25 -25.09
N GLY A 185 -20.32 6.04 -26.15
CA GLY A 185 -19.72 7.36 -26.36
C GLY A 185 -19.98 8.47 -25.33
N LEU A 186 -20.51 8.13 -24.15
CA LEU A 186 -20.81 8.99 -23.00
C LEU A 186 -20.43 8.33 -21.66
N ASP A 187 -19.52 7.35 -21.63
CA ASP A 187 -19.09 6.74 -20.36
C ASP A 187 -18.12 7.67 -19.60
N PHE A 188 -18.70 8.62 -18.87
CA PHE A 188 -18.01 9.55 -17.97
C PHE A 188 -17.76 8.96 -16.58
N SER A 189 -18.02 7.66 -16.38
CA SER A 189 -17.87 7.01 -15.07
C SER A 189 -16.41 6.84 -14.64
N LEU A 190 -15.47 6.89 -15.58
CA LEU A 190 -14.06 6.68 -15.29
C LEU A 190 -13.45 7.90 -14.61
N SER A 191 -12.83 7.66 -13.46
CA SER A 191 -11.93 8.62 -12.84
C SER A 191 -10.62 8.75 -13.63
N LYS A 192 -9.85 9.82 -13.39
CA LYS A 192 -8.51 9.98 -13.97
C LYS A 192 -7.62 8.78 -13.64
N TYR A 193 -7.78 8.23 -12.43
CA TYR A 193 -7.03 7.08 -11.97
C TYR A 193 -7.41 5.81 -12.73
N ALA A 194 -8.70 5.51 -12.82
CA ALA A 194 -9.20 4.34 -13.55
C ALA A 194 -8.79 4.41 -15.04
N ALA A 195 -8.96 5.58 -15.66
CA ALA A 195 -8.53 5.82 -17.04
C ALA A 195 -7.03 5.55 -17.24
N ASN A 196 -6.18 5.93 -16.29
CA ASN A 196 -4.75 5.66 -16.34
C ASN A 196 -4.44 4.16 -16.24
N CYS A 197 -5.14 3.43 -15.38
CA CYS A 197 -5.01 1.97 -15.28
C CYS A 197 -5.40 1.28 -16.60
N HIS A 198 -6.54 1.63 -17.18
CA HIS A 198 -6.95 1.08 -18.47
C HIS A 198 -5.96 1.39 -19.59
N LEU A 199 -5.38 2.60 -19.63
CA LEU A 199 -4.34 2.96 -20.60
C LEU A 199 -3.09 2.09 -20.43
N ASN A 200 -2.57 1.98 -19.20
CA ASN A 200 -1.40 1.16 -18.91
C ASN A 200 -1.62 -0.30 -19.28
N PHE A 201 -2.79 -0.87 -18.98
CA PHE A 201 -3.14 -2.22 -19.41
C PHE A 201 -3.10 -2.35 -20.93
N ARG A 202 -3.74 -1.43 -21.67
CA ARG A 202 -3.83 -1.54 -23.13
C ARG A 202 -2.50 -1.37 -23.84
N TRP A 203 -1.68 -0.41 -23.43
CA TRP A 203 -0.35 -0.24 -24.01
C TRP A 203 0.56 -1.44 -23.76
N ASN A 204 0.36 -2.13 -22.65
CA ASN A 204 1.15 -3.30 -22.27
C ASN A 204 0.47 -4.63 -22.55
N ARG A 205 -0.71 -4.64 -23.19
CA ARG A 205 -1.56 -5.84 -23.34
C ARG A 205 -0.82 -7.00 -23.96
N GLY A 206 -0.03 -6.76 -25.02
CA GLY A 206 0.76 -7.81 -25.68
C GLY A 206 1.80 -8.44 -24.75
N ALA A 207 2.53 -7.62 -24.00
CA ALA A 207 3.55 -8.08 -23.06
C ALA A 207 2.94 -8.78 -21.83
N ILE A 208 1.81 -8.28 -21.31
CA ILE A 208 1.03 -8.92 -20.23
C ILE A 208 0.54 -10.29 -20.69
N THR A 209 -0.11 -10.35 -21.87
CA THR A 209 -0.64 -11.60 -22.43
C THR A 209 0.47 -12.63 -22.64
N ALA A 210 1.63 -12.21 -23.18
CA ALA A 210 2.78 -13.09 -23.35
C ALA A 210 3.36 -13.60 -22.01
N ALA A 211 3.37 -12.76 -20.97
CA ALA A 211 3.87 -13.14 -19.65
C ALA A 211 2.94 -14.12 -18.92
N VAL A 212 1.62 -13.93 -19.04
CA VAL A 212 0.58 -14.76 -18.41
C VAL A 212 0.41 -16.07 -19.19
N LEU A 213 0.06 -16.00 -20.49
CA LEU A 213 -0.25 -17.19 -21.30
C LEU A 213 1.00 -17.98 -21.68
N GLY A 214 2.09 -17.31 -22.06
CA GLY A 214 3.35 -17.98 -22.41
C GLY A 214 4.00 -18.69 -21.23
N ARG A 215 3.47 -18.56 -20.01
CA ARG A 215 3.95 -19.25 -18.81
C ARG A 215 2.98 -20.33 -18.33
N ALA A 216 1.68 -20.22 -18.61
CA ALA A 216 0.73 -21.31 -18.46
C ALA A 216 1.18 -22.57 -19.23
N GLU A 217 1.67 -22.39 -20.47
CA GLU A 217 2.22 -23.49 -21.30
C GLU A 217 3.44 -24.18 -20.68
N ARG A 218 4.24 -23.47 -19.87
CA ARG A 218 5.44 -24.01 -19.22
C ARG A 218 5.17 -24.72 -17.88
N SER A 219 4.00 -24.48 -17.27
CA SER A 219 3.64 -25.12 -16.00
C SER A 219 2.84 -26.41 -16.19
N ALA A 220 2.38 -26.68 -17.42
CA ALA A 220 1.63 -27.87 -17.81
C ALA A 220 2.49 -28.97 -18.49
N ALA A 221 3.79 -28.72 -18.68
CA ALA A 221 4.78 -29.66 -19.24
C ALA A 221 5.74 -30.16 -18.15
#